data_AF-A0AAD4ZWX1-F1
#
_entry.id   AF-A0AAD4ZWX1-F1
#
_cell.length_a   1.000
_cell.length_b   1.000
_cell.length_c   1.000
_cell.angle_alpha   90.00
_cell.angle_beta   90.00
_cell.angle_gamma   90.00
#
_symmetry.space_group_name_H-M   'P 1'
#
loop_
_entity.id
_entity.type
_entity.pdbx_description
1 polymer ?
#
loop_
_entity_poly.entity_id
_entity_poly.type
_entity_poly.pdbx_seq_one_letter_code
_entity_poly.pdbx_strand_id
1 'polypeptide(L)'
;MAEALVSVVLQQLASITLEQIEEEANLVVGVDQEVQNLILHLQAVQSLLQDAEERQVKEANVKNWLYNLKDVSYQINDVLDDWNTAILKHHTVLHSLLPQKYSYLFWSNW
;
A
#
# COMPACT_ATOMS: atom_id res chain seq x y z
N MET A 1 9.44 5.97 -14.80
CA MET A 1 8.40 4.90 -14.76
C MET A 1 8.47 4.06 -13.49
N ALA A 2 9.65 3.64 -13.02
CA ALA A 2 9.78 2.83 -11.80
C ALA A 2 9.44 3.62 -10.53
N GLU A 3 9.84 4.90 -10.47
CA GLU A 3 9.49 5.83 -9.39
C GLU A 3 7.95 5.95 -9.20
N ALA A 4 7.19 6.00 -10.30
CA ALA A 4 5.74 6.16 -10.26
C ALA A 4 5.04 4.99 -9.52
N LEU A 5 5.60 3.78 -9.57
CA LEU A 5 5.05 2.64 -8.82
C LEU A 5 5.22 2.83 -7.31
N VAL A 6 6.38 3.34 -6.88
CA VAL A 6 6.64 3.67 -5.47
C VAL A 6 5.74 4.81 -5.00
N SER A 7 5.50 5.81 -5.86
CA SER A 7 4.54 6.88 -5.62
C SER A 7 3.12 6.37 -5.34
N VAL A 8 2.63 5.38 -6.09
CA VAL A 8 1.29 4.80 -5.88
C VAL A 8 1.19 4.13 -4.50
N VAL A 9 2.20 3.33 -4.13
CA VAL A 9 2.24 2.66 -2.82
C VAL A 9 2.32 3.67 -1.68
N LEU A 10 3.14 4.73 -1.83
CA LEU A 10 3.24 5.81 -0.85
C LEU A 10 1.89 6.53 -0.65
N GLN A 11 1.14 6.78 -1.73
CA GLN A 11 -0.19 7.40 -1.65
C GLN A 11 -1.21 6.50 -0.93
N GLN A 12 -1.20 5.19 -1.21
CA GLN A 12 -2.07 4.23 -0.54
C GLN A 12 -1.77 4.16 0.97
N LEU A 13 -0.49 4.07 1.34
CA LEU A 13 -0.08 4.07 2.75
C LEU A 13 -0.47 5.37 3.46
N ALA A 14 -0.32 6.53 2.79
CA ALA A 14 -0.77 7.81 3.33
C ALA A 14 -2.29 7.85 3.57
N SER A 15 -3.10 7.29 2.66
CA SER A 15 -4.56 7.18 2.84
C SER A 15 -4.90 6.31 4.06
N ILE A 16 -4.26 5.14 4.18
CA ILE A 16 -4.46 4.24 5.33
C ILE A 16 -4.12 4.94 6.64
N THR A 17 -3.01 5.70 6.70
CA THR A 17 -2.67 6.46 7.91
C THR A 17 -3.66 7.57 8.24
N LEU A 18 -4.28 8.20 7.23
CA LEU A 18 -5.28 9.24 7.45
C LEU A 18 -6.64 8.66 7.87
N GLU A 19 -7.06 7.54 7.27
CA GLU A 19 -8.31 6.84 7.59
C GLU A 19 -8.27 6.19 8.98
N GLN A 20 -7.11 5.66 9.41
CA GLN A 20 -6.93 5.08 10.75
C GLN A 20 -6.97 6.14 11.88
N ILE A 21 -6.66 7.40 11.57
CA ILE A 21 -6.78 8.53 12.51
C ILE A 21 -8.25 8.93 12.74
N GLU A 22 -9.15 8.62 11.80
CA GLU A 22 -10.58 9.00 11.90
C GLU A 22 -11.46 7.92 12.54
N GLU A 23 -11.18 6.61 12.40
CA GLU A 23 -12.10 5.57 12.90
C GLU A 23 -11.67 4.79 14.16
N GLU A 24 -10.44 4.31 14.36
CA GLU A 24 -10.13 3.52 15.57
C GLU A 24 -8.65 3.61 16.02
N ALA A 25 -8.29 4.73 16.65
CA ALA A 25 -6.96 4.96 17.23
C ALA A 25 -6.60 4.07 18.45
N ASN A 26 -7.27 2.94 18.68
CA ASN A 26 -7.15 2.20 19.96
C ASN A 26 -6.88 0.70 19.87
N LEU A 27 -6.74 0.09 18.69
CA LEU A 27 -6.62 -1.38 18.63
C LEU A 27 -5.20 -1.95 18.50
N VAL A 28 -4.20 -1.20 18.00
CA VAL A 28 -2.81 -1.74 17.96
C VAL A 28 -1.77 -0.63 18.12
N VAL A 29 -1.27 -0.45 19.35
CA VAL A 29 -0.09 0.38 19.63
C VAL A 29 1.13 -0.26 18.97
N GLY A 30 1.58 0.26 17.83
CA GLY A 30 2.77 -0.21 17.11
C GLY A 30 2.68 -0.15 15.58
N VAL A 31 1.47 -0.28 15.02
CA VAL A 31 1.24 -0.27 13.57
C VAL A 31 1.61 1.09 12.96
N ASP A 32 1.28 2.20 13.63
CA ASP A 32 1.61 3.54 13.15
C ASP A 32 3.11 3.76 12.94
N GLN A 33 3.94 3.23 13.85
CA GLN A 33 5.40 3.36 13.76
C GLN A 33 5.96 2.52 12.62
N GLU A 34 5.44 1.31 12.42
CA GLU A 34 5.84 0.44 11.32
C GLU A 34 5.44 1.02 9.96
N VAL A 35 4.24 1.62 9.87
CA VAL A 35 3.77 2.30 8.66
C VAL A 35 4.59 3.55 8.37
N GLN A 36 4.91 4.38 9.37
CA GLN A 36 5.80 5.53 9.19
C GLN A 36 7.20 5.10 8.73
N ASN A 37 7.76 4.03 9.31
CA ASN A 37 9.05 3.49 8.88
C ASN A 37 9.00 2.98 7.43
N LEU A 38 7.91 2.34 7.03
CA LEU A 38 7.70 1.89 5.66
C LEU A 38 7.62 3.07 4.69
N ILE A 39 6.91 4.14 5.05
CA ILE A 39 6.84 5.40 4.26
C ILE A 39 8.24 5.98 4.05
N LEU A 40 9.04 6.10 5.12
CA LEU A 40 10.40 6.66 5.04
C LEU A 40 11.31 5.83 4.12
N HIS A 41 11.25 4.50 4.22
CA HIS A 41 12.03 3.64 3.33
C HIS A 41 11.60 3.77 1.87
N LEU A 42 10.29 3.82 1.60
CA LEU A 42 9.76 3.99 0.26
C LEU A 42 10.12 5.35 -0.34
N GLN A 43 10.14 6.43 0.45
CA GLN A 43 10.63 7.75 0.01
C GLN A 43 12.12 7.72 -0.38
N ALA A 44 12.95 6.98 0.37
CA ALA A 44 14.35 6.82 0.02
C ALA A 44 14.52 6.05 -1.31
N VAL A 45 13.75 4.97 -1.49
CA VAL A 45 13.72 4.22 -2.75
C VAL A 45 13.23 5.10 -3.91
N GLN A 46 12.17 5.89 -3.70
CA GLN A 46 11.64 6.83 -4.69
C GLN A 46 12.73 7.80 -5.17
N SER A 47 13.49 8.39 -4.24
CA SER A 47 14.58 9.31 -4.56
C SER A 47 15.70 8.63 -5.35
N LEU A 48 16.07 7.39 -5.00
CA LEU A 48 17.06 6.61 -5.74
C LEU A 48 16.58 6.29 -7.17
N LEU A 49 15.30 5.96 -7.34
CA LEU A 49 14.73 5.67 -8.65
C LEU A 49 14.63 6.93 -9.51
N GLN A 50 14.35 8.09 -8.92
CA GLN A 50 14.36 9.37 -9.64
C GLN A 50 15.75 9.69 -10.19
N ASP A 51 16.80 9.59 -9.36
CA ASP A 51 18.21 9.78 -9.80
C ASP A 51 18.57 8.79 -10.92
N ALA A 52 18.21 7.51 -10.75
CA ALA A 52 18.47 6.50 -11.75
C ALA A 52 17.76 6.79 -13.08
N GLU A 53 16.51 7.26 -13.06
CA GLU A 53 15.75 7.59 -14.27
C GLU A 53 16.36 8.77 -15.03
N GLU A 54 16.96 9.74 -14.36
CA GLU A 54 17.70 10.84 -15.00
C GLU A 54 19.02 10.33 -15.62
N ARG A 55 19.75 9.48 -14.89
CA ARG A 55 21.05 8.93 -15.33
C ARG A 55 20.94 7.95 -16.48
N GLN A 56 19.81 7.24 -16.62
CA GLN A 56 19.61 6.24 -17.67
C GLN A 56 19.79 6.80 -19.10
N VAL A 57 19.61 8.12 -19.27
CA VAL A 57 19.77 8.80 -20.56
C VAL A 57 21.21 8.72 -21.06
N LYS A 58 22.18 8.72 -20.14
CA LYS A 58 23.61 8.75 -20.45
C LYS A 58 24.33 7.45 -20.06
N GLU A 59 23.79 6.71 -19.10
CA GLU A 59 24.41 5.53 -18.50
C GLU A 59 23.65 4.26 -18.89
N ALA A 60 24.18 3.52 -19.87
CA ALA A 60 23.53 2.30 -20.39
C ALA A 60 23.39 1.18 -19.34
N ASN A 61 24.33 1.09 -18.40
CA ASN A 61 24.25 0.18 -17.25
C ASN A 61 23.07 0.52 -16.32
N VAL A 62 22.83 1.81 -16.04
CA VAL A 62 21.69 2.27 -15.24
C VAL A 62 20.37 1.97 -15.96
N LYS A 63 20.33 2.20 -17.28
CA LYS A 63 19.17 1.85 -18.11
C LYS A 63 18.84 0.36 -18.06
N ASN A 64 19.84 -0.50 -18.19
CA ASN A 64 19.64 -1.96 -18.11
C ASN A 64 19.19 -2.40 -16.71
N TRP A 65 19.75 -1.79 -15.66
CA TRP A 65 19.33 -2.07 -14.29
C TRP A 65 17.86 -1.67 -14.05
N LEU A 66 17.43 -0.48 -14.48
CA LEU A 66 16.04 -0.04 -14.40
C LEU A 66 15.09 -0.93 -15.21
N TYR A 67 15.53 -1.44 -16.36
CA TYR A 67 14.74 -2.36 -17.16
C TYR A 67 14.49 -3.68 -16.41
N ASN A 68 15.51 -4.24 -15.78
CA ASN A 68 15.37 -5.45 -14.96
C ASN A 68 14.50 -5.19 -13.72
N LEU A 69 14.63 -4.02 -13.11
CA LEU A 69 13.79 -3.63 -11.97
C LEU A 69 12.31 -3.57 -12.35
N LYS A 70 12.00 -3.11 -13.57
CA LYS A 70 10.62 -3.12 -14.08
C LYS A 70 10.03 -4.53 -14.13
N ASP A 71 10.82 -5.53 -14.51
CA ASP A 71 10.36 -6.92 -14.52
C ASP A 71 10.02 -7.43 -13.11
N VAL A 72 10.88 -7.12 -12.13
CA VAL A 72 10.63 -7.44 -10.71
C VAL A 72 9.40 -6.70 -10.17
N SER A 73 9.13 -5.48 -10.65
CA SER A 73 7.98 -4.70 -10.19
C SER A 73 6.63 -5.33 -10.53
N TYR A 74 6.54 -6.12 -11.62
CA TYR A 74 5.33 -6.90 -11.91
C TYR A 74 5.08 -7.98 -10.86
N GLN A 75 6.13 -8.63 -10.36
CA GLN A 75 6.02 -9.63 -9.28
C GLN A 75 5.56 -8.98 -7.96
N ILE A 76 5.98 -7.75 -7.69
CA ILE A 76 5.52 -6.99 -6.52
C ILE A 76 4.04 -6.63 -6.66
N ASN A 77 3.58 -6.24 -7.85
CA ASN A 77 2.17 -5.96 -8.09
C ASN A 77 1.30 -7.19 -7.86
N ASP A 78 1.73 -8.37 -8.31
CA ASP A 78 1.02 -9.63 -8.09
C ASP A 78 0.86 -9.93 -6.58
N VAL A 79 1.92 -9.70 -5.79
CA VAL A 79 1.87 -9.87 -4.33
C VAL A 79 0.92 -8.86 -3.67
N LEU A 80 0.88 -7.61 -4.15
CA LEU A 80 -0.05 -6.59 -3.64
C LEU A 80 -1.50 -6.93 -3.98
N ASP A 81 -1.77 -7.47 -5.17
CA ASP A 81 -3.10 -7.92 -5.57
C ASP A 81 -3.57 -9.14 -4.75
N ASP A 82 -2.67 -10.07 -4.45
CA ASP A 82 -2.93 -11.20 -3.55
C ASP A 82 -3.26 -10.71 -2.13
N TRP A 83 -2.51 -9.73 -1.62
CA TRP A 83 -2.78 -9.14 -0.31
C TRP A 83 -4.12 -8.41 -0.26
N ASN A 84 -4.42 -7.59 -1.26
CA ASN A 84 -5.72 -6.92 -1.40
C ASN A 84 -6.87 -7.94 -1.44
N THR A 85 -6.69 -9.04 -2.19
CA THR A 85 -7.66 -10.13 -2.25
C THR A 85 -7.84 -10.80 -0.88
N ALA A 86 -6.76 -11.01 -0.12
CA ALA A 86 -6.83 -11.58 1.22
C ALA A 86 -7.57 -10.67 2.21
N ILE A 87 -7.31 -9.36 2.17
CA ILE A 87 -8.02 -8.36 2.99
C ILE A 87 -9.52 -8.37 2.65
N LEU A 88 -9.88 -8.32 1.36
CA LEU A 88 -11.27 -8.33 0.92
C LEU A 88 -12.00 -9.62 1.32
N LYS A 89 -11.34 -10.78 1.21
CA LYS A 89 -11.88 -12.05 1.69
C LYS A 89 -12.11 -12.03 3.20
N HIS A 90 -11.15 -11.50 3.98
CA HIS A 90 -11.31 -11.37 5.41
C HIS A 90 -12.50 -10.46 5.78
N HIS A 91 -12.66 -9.33 5.08
CA HIS A 91 -13.80 -8.41 5.27
C HIS A 91 -15.13 -9.06 4.87
N THR A 92 -15.18 -9.79 3.76
CA THR A 92 -16.38 -10.49 3.28
C THR A 92 -16.76 -11.66 4.22
N VAL A 93 -15.77 -12.39 4.72
CA VAL A 93 -15.95 -13.47 5.69
C VAL A 93 -16.43 -12.92 7.03
N LEU A 94 -15.82 -11.84 7.55
CA LEU A 94 -16.32 -11.15 8.76
C LEU A 94 -17.77 -10.68 8.59
N HIS A 95 -18.12 -10.10 7.45
CA HIS A 95 -19.50 -9.69 7.14
C HIS A 95 -20.48 -10.88 7.05
N SER A 96 -20.02 -12.05 6.61
CA SER A 96 -20.82 -13.28 6.55
C SER A 96 -20.89 -14.08 7.87
N LEU A 97 -19.91 -13.89 8.76
CA LEU A 97 -19.80 -14.57 10.06
C LEU A 97 -20.50 -13.81 11.19
N LEU A 98 -20.80 -12.52 11.00
CA LEU A 98 -21.68 -11.79 11.90
C LEU A 98 -23.14 -12.23 11.63
N PRO A 99 -23.86 -12.74 12.64
CA PRO A 99 -25.26 -13.09 12.45
C PRO A 99 -26.03 -11.83 12.01
N GLN A 100 -26.79 -11.94 10.91
CA GLN A 100 -27.65 -10.88 10.33
C GLN A 100 -28.81 -10.41 11.26
N LYS A 101 -28.68 -10.57 12.58
CA LYS A 101 -29.71 -10.26 13.54
C LYS A 101 -29.73 -8.80 14.00
N TYR A 102 -28.75 -7.99 13.60
CA TYR A 102 -28.62 -6.60 14.05
C TYR A 102 -28.72 -5.53 12.95
N SER A 103 -28.89 -5.92 11.68
CA SER A 103 -29.06 -4.97 10.56
C SER A 103 -30.32 -4.09 10.70
N TYR A 104 -31.36 -4.56 11.38
CA TYR A 104 -32.62 -3.81 11.56
C TYR A 104 -32.63 -2.86 12.76
N LEU A 105 -31.63 -2.89 13.64
CA LEU A 105 -31.60 -2.07 14.86
C LEU A 105 -30.68 -0.85 14.77
N PHE A 106 -29.83 -0.78 13.74
CA PHE A 106 -28.96 0.38 13.54
C PHE A 106 -29.67 1.54 12.82
N TRP A 107 -30.64 1.25 11.94
CA TRP A 107 -31.39 2.25 11.17
C TRP A 107 -32.69 2.73 11.84
N SER A 108 -32.99 2.31 13.07
CA SER A 108 -34.21 2.73 13.76
C SER A 108 -34.03 3.93 14.70
N ASN A 109 -32.85 4.56 14.71
CA ASN A 109 -32.60 5.71 15.59
C ASN A 109 -31.82 6.88 14.96
N TRP A 110 -31.69 6.89 13.63
CA TRP A 110 -31.30 8.05 12.81
C TRP A 110 -32.12 8.05 11.53
#